data_AF-E2CDM2-F1
#
_entry.id   AF-E2CDM2-F1
#
_cell.length_a   1.000
_cell.length_b   1.000
_cell.length_c   1.000
_cell.angle_alpha   90.00
_cell.angle_beta   90.00
_cell.angle_gamma   90.00
#
_symmetry.space_group_name_H-M   'P 1'
#
loop_
_entity.id
_entity.type
_entity.pdbx_description
1 polymer ?
#
loop_
_entity_poly.entity_id
_entity_poly.type
_entity_poly.pdbx_seq_one_letter_code
_entity_poly.pdbx_strand_id
1 'polypeptide(L)'
;MPFSDTRDFEENEKGLIAKMPDDQIMADAGNIAWDMKSFDFFNEDKDWPSIHPSLQRISRLNQNYGLYEVITGIYQVRGLDLSQMTIVRGKSGWILFDVLLSTETARAAWALFQEHVGEGLPVTAVIYSHSHADHWGGVRGVVDEADVRANKVEIIAPRDFMQYTISENVYAGNAMNRRLSYQYGQQLDIHPNGFAGQGLGHRVSFGSPGLIAPTKVVEDAIEEF
;
A
#
# COMPACT_ATOMS: atom_id res chain seq x y z
N MET A 1 16.76 -15.26 18.69
CA MET A 1 16.92 -14.11 17.77
C MET A 1 17.49 -12.93 18.56
N PRO A 2 18.22 -11.99 17.94
CA PRO A 2 18.83 -10.85 18.63
C PRO A 2 17.82 -9.74 18.93
N PHE A 3 16.86 -9.99 19.83
CA PHE A 3 15.78 -9.03 20.16
C PHE A 3 16.27 -7.74 20.84
N SER A 4 17.51 -7.71 21.32
CA SER A 4 18.16 -6.50 21.84
C SER A 4 18.52 -5.49 20.73
N ASP A 5 18.51 -5.91 19.46
CA ASP A 5 18.68 -5.01 18.32
C ASP A 5 17.34 -4.37 17.95
N THR A 6 17.20 -3.09 18.27
CA THR A 6 15.97 -2.30 18.07
C THR A 6 16.15 -1.19 17.04
N ARG A 7 17.21 -1.24 16.22
CA ARG A 7 17.54 -0.19 15.25
C ARG A 7 16.41 0.11 14.27
N ASP A 8 15.66 -0.90 13.88
CA ASP A 8 14.54 -0.75 12.95
C ASP A 8 13.34 0.00 13.53
N PHE A 9 13.14 0.01 14.86
CA PHE A 9 12.13 0.90 15.46
C PHE A 9 12.51 2.37 15.22
N GLU A 10 13.77 2.72 15.48
CA GLU A 10 14.27 4.07 15.21
C GLU A 10 14.26 4.41 13.71
N GLU A 11 14.65 3.46 12.84
CA GLU A 11 14.66 3.68 11.39
C GLU A 11 13.24 3.82 10.83
N ASN A 12 12.28 3.06 11.35
CA ASN A 12 10.90 3.12 10.93
C ASN A 12 10.28 4.48 11.33
N GLU A 13 10.56 5.01 12.52
CA GLU A 13 10.03 6.31 12.97
C GLU A 13 10.60 7.53 12.22
N LYS A 14 11.76 7.40 11.58
CA LYS A 14 12.42 8.53 10.89
C LYS A 14 11.53 9.12 9.79
N GLY A 15 11.46 10.44 9.80
CA GLY A 15 10.79 11.22 8.75
C GLY A 15 9.28 11.29 8.87
N LEU A 16 8.67 10.85 10.00
CA LEU A 16 7.22 11.01 10.21
C LEU A 16 6.80 12.48 10.08
N ILE A 17 5.92 12.76 9.12
CA ILE A 17 5.30 14.08 8.92
C ILE A 17 3.94 14.13 9.62
N ALA A 18 3.11 13.11 9.36
CA ALA A 18 1.75 13.05 9.87
C ALA A 18 1.27 11.61 10.01
N LYS A 19 0.53 11.32 11.08
CA LYS A 19 -0.22 10.06 11.19
C LYS A 19 -1.55 10.19 10.44
N MET A 20 -2.10 9.08 9.98
CA MET A 20 -3.47 9.10 9.46
C MET A 20 -4.42 9.41 10.63
N PRO A 21 -5.26 10.46 10.54
CA PRO A 21 -6.14 10.86 11.64
C PRO A 21 -7.31 9.89 11.84
N ASP A 22 -7.74 9.23 10.76
CA ASP A 22 -8.83 8.26 10.80
C ASP A 22 -8.30 6.84 10.97
N ASP A 23 -8.79 6.16 11.99
CA ASP A 23 -8.48 4.76 12.27
C ASP A 23 -9.08 3.78 11.25
N GLN A 24 -10.10 4.23 10.52
CA GLN A 24 -10.85 3.45 9.55
C GLN A 24 -11.05 4.21 8.26
N ILE A 25 -10.85 3.53 7.14
CA ILE A 25 -11.15 4.02 5.80
C ILE A 25 -12.38 3.25 5.30
N MET A 26 -13.44 3.98 4.94
CA MET A 26 -14.66 3.39 4.41
C MET A 26 -14.55 3.11 2.90
N ALA A 27 -15.06 1.97 2.46
CA ALA A 27 -15.26 1.67 1.06
C ALA A 27 -16.48 2.44 0.53
N ASP A 28 -16.50 2.75 -0.77
CA ASP A 28 -17.66 3.40 -1.40
C ASP A 28 -18.92 2.50 -1.36
N ALA A 29 -18.73 1.18 -1.20
CA ALA A 29 -19.79 0.19 -1.01
C ALA A 29 -20.41 0.18 0.41
N GLY A 30 -19.86 0.97 1.35
CA GLY A 30 -20.39 1.15 2.71
C GLY A 30 -19.80 0.21 3.77
N ASN A 31 -18.93 -0.75 3.40
CA ASN A 31 -18.14 -1.52 4.35
C ASN A 31 -16.85 -0.79 4.74
N ILE A 32 -16.14 -1.28 5.76
CA ILE A 32 -14.80 -0.79 6.11
C ILE A 32 -13.80 -1.38 5.11
N ALA A 33 -13.07 -0.53 4.40
CA ALA A 33 -11.98 -0.94 3.49
C ALA A 33 -10.68 -1.21 4.27
N TRP A 34 -10.40 -0.40 5.29
CA TRP A 34 -9.21 -0.52 6.13
C TRP A 34 -9.53 -0.17 7.58
N ASP A 35 -9.01 -0.94 8.53
CA ASP A 35 -9.20 -0.73 9.96
C ASP A 35 -7.88 -0.99 10.69
N MET A 36 -7.18 0.09 11.04
CA MET A 36 -5.92 0.00 11.78
C MET A 36 -6.16 -0.19 13.27
N LYS A 37 -7.24 0.40 13.81
CA LYS A 37 -7.60 0.30 15.23
C LYS A 37 -7.81 -1.13 15.71
N SER A 38 -8.28 -2.01 14.82
CA SER A 38 -8.37 -3.44 15.11
C SER A 38 -7.03 -4.07 15.55
N PHE A 39 -5.88 -3.47 15.22
CA PHE A 39 -4.54 -3.93 15.60
C PHE A 39 -3.93 -3.22 16.82
N ASP A 40 -4.68 -2.35 17.52
CA ASP A 40 -4.17 -1.54 18.64
C ASP A 40 -3.61 -2.36 19.81
N PHE A 41 -3.98 -3.63 19.94
CA PHE A 41 -3.41 -4.54 20.94
C PHE A 41 -1.90 -4.76 20.76
N PHE A 42 -1.31 -4.41 19.61
CA PHE A 42 0.14 -4.36 19.40
C PHE A 42 0.79 -3.11 19.99
N ASN A 43 0.05 -2.03 20.26
CA ASN A 43 0.57 -0.82 20.90
C ASN A 43 0.73 -0.99 22.42
N GLU A 44 0.15 -2.05 23.01
CA GLU A 44 0.31 -2.38 24.42
C GLU A 44 1.75 -2.87 24.70
N ASP A 45 2.33 -2.44 25.82
CA ASP A 45 3.57 -3.00 26.37
C ASP A 45 3.30 -4.37 27.02
N LYS A 46 2.89 -5.31 26.19
CA LYS A 46 2.46 -6.65 26.58
C LYS A 46 2.89 -7.67 25.54
N ASP A 47 3.51 -8.74 26.04
CA ASP A 47 3.81 -9.91 25.23
C ASP A 47 2.64 -10.89 25.25
N TRP A 48 2.25 -11.34 24.06
CA TRP A 48 1.15 -12.28 23.86
C TRP A 48 1.71 -13.70 23.64
N PRO A 49 1.60 -14.64 24.61
CA PRO A 49 2.21 -15.98 24.48
C PRO A 49 1.70 -16.82 23.30
N SER A 50 0.51 -16.47 22.79
CA SER A 50 -0.13 -17.08 21.62
C SER A 50 0.45 -16.62 20.29
N ILE A 51 1.25 -15.54 20.26
CA ILE A 51 1.86 -14.99 19.07
C ILE A 51 3.38 -15.18 19.16
N HIS A 52 3.99 -15.70 18.10
CA HIS A 52 5.44 -15.88 18.07
C HIS A 52 6.17 -14.52 18.29
N PRO A 53 7.19 -14.41 19.16
CA PRO A 53 7.79 -13.12 19.52
C PRO A 53 8.34 -12.31 18.34
N SER A 54 8.88 -12.98 17.32
CA SER A 54 9.34 -12.30 16.10
C SER A 54 8.19 -11.77 15.25
N LEU A 55 7.02 -12.43 15.26
CA LEU A 55 5.83 -11.92 14.58
C LEU A 55 5.29 -10.71 15.33
N GLN A 56 5.23 -10.75 16.67
CA GLN A 56 4.84 -9.59 17.47
C GLN A 56 5.72 -8.38 17.17
N ARG A 57 7.03 -8.58 17.05
CA ARG A 57 7.98 -7.51 16.73
C ARG A 57 7.70 -6.85 15.38
N ILE A 58 7.51 -7.63 14.31
CA ILE A 58 7.18 -7.04 12.99
C ILE A 58 5.78 -6.43 12.96
N SER A 59 4.80 -7.01 13.65
CA SER A 59 3.47 -6.41 13.77
C SER A 59 3.49 -5.08 14.53
N ARG A 60 4.33 -4.95 15.58
CA ARG A 60 4.59 -3.66 16.26
C ARG A 60 5.24 -2.65 15.33
N LEU A 61 6.20 -3.05 14.49
CA LEU A 61 6.77 -2.16 13.47
C LEU A 61 5.73 -1.70 12.45
N ASN A 62 4.81 -2.59 12.04
CA ASN A 62 3.73 -2.26 11.12
C ASN A 62 2.67 -1.31 11.72
N GLN A 63 2.66 -1.08 13.05
CA GLN A 63 1.84 -0.03 13.69
C GLN A 63 2.35 1.39 13.39
N ASN A 64 3.50 1.54 12.75
CA ASN A 64 4.05 2.84 12.40
C ASN A 64 3.52 3.33 11.03
N TYR A 65 2.22 3.63 10.99
CA TYR A 65 1.51 4.08 9.78
C TYR A 65 1.42 5.61 9.68
N GLY A 66 1.25 6.12 8.47
CA GLY A 66 1.18 7.56 8.19
C GLY A 66 2.01 8.01 6.99
N LEU A 67 2.22 9.31 6.89
CA LEU A 67 3.01 10.00 5.89
C LEU A 67 4.44 10.28 6.40
N TYR A 68 5.43 9.92 5.59
CA TYR A 68 6.85 10.02 5.90
C TYR A 68 7.62 10.72 4.78
N GLU A 69 8.61 11.53 5.13
CA GLU A 69 9.69 11.95 4.24
C GLU A 69 10.81 10.93 4.30
N VAL A 70 11.14 10.31 3.17
CA VAL A 70 12.30 9.41 3.06
C VAL A 70 13.57 10.23 2.92
N ILE A 71 13.55 11.12 1.93
CA ILE A 71 14.53 12.18 1.68
C ILE A 71 13.78 13.35 1.02
N THR A 72 14.41 14.51 0.92
CA THR A 72 13.80 15.67 0.27
C THR A 72 13.28 15.35 -1.13
N GLY A 73 11.98 15.55 -1.32
CA GLY A 73 11.28 15.28 -2.57
C GLY A 73 10.82 13.83 -2.78
N ILE A 74 11.06 12.93 -1.82
CA ILE A 74 10.56 11.54 -1.83
C ILE A 74 9.83 11.24 -0.52
N TYR A 75 8.57 10.89 -0.64
CA TYR A 75 7.67 10.65 0.47
C TYR A 75 7.04 9.26 0.36
N GLN A 76 6.58 8.72 1.48
CA GLN A 76 5.81 7.48 1.51
C GLN A 76 4.61 7.60 2.42
N VAL A 77 3.48 7.06 1.99
CA VAL A 77 2.35 6.75 2.87
C VAL A 77 2.35 5.26 3.15
N ARG A 78 2.48 4.90 4.43
CA ARG A 78 2.71 3.53 4.91
C ARG A 78 1.57 3.09 5.81
N GLY A 79 1.22 1.80 5.76
CA GLY A 79 0.25 1.19 6.68
C GLY A 79 -1.21 1.61 6.46
N LEU A 80 -1.56 2.14 5.29
CA LEU A 80 -2.96 2.36 4.89
C LEU A 80 -3.50 1.23 4.00
N ASP A 81 -2.65 0.25 3.69
CA ASP A 81 -2.95 -0.99 2.98
C ASP A 81 -1.84 -2.01 3.31
N LEU A 82 -1.79 -3.13 2.60
CA LEU A 82 -0.67 -4.08 2.67
C LEU A 82 0.64 -3.44 2.19
N SER A 83 0.59 -2.75 1.06
CA SER A 83 1.71 -2.07 0.43
C SER A 83 1.80 -0.61 0.89
N GLN A 84 2.76 0.12 0.34
CA GLN A 84 2.98 1.55 0.58
C GLN A 84 2.92 2.31 -0.74
N MET A 85 2.45 3.55 -0.68
CA MET A 85 2.48 4.47 -1.82
C MET A 85 3.71 5.35 -1.70
N THR A 86 4.58 5.35 -2.71
CA THR A 86 5.74 6.25 -2.78
C THR A 86 5.42 7.43 -3.69
N ILE A 87 5.81 8.63 -3.28
CA ILE A 87 5.43 9.88 -3.92
C ILE A 87 6.70 10.70 -4.17
N VAL A 88 6.98 11.01 -5.43
CA VAL A 88 8.22 11.64 -5.86
C VAL A 88 7.93 12.98 -6.52
N ARG A 89 8.67 14.02 -6.14
CA ARG A 89 8.57 15.35 -6.76
C ARG A 89 9.04 15.30 -8.21
N GLY A 90 8.12 15.57 -9.13
CA GLY A 90 8.41 15.85 -10.54
C GLY A 90 8.63 17.34 -10.80
N LYS A 91 8.87 17.69 -12.06
CA LYS A 91 9.08 19.09 -12.49
C LYS A 91 7.82 19.95 -12.38
N SER A 92 6.65 19.36 -12.66
CA SER A 92 5.35 20.07 -12.74
C SER A 92 4.26 19.45 -11.87
N GLY A 93 4.60 18.45 -11.06
CA GLY A 93 3.64 17.71 -10.25
C GLY A 93 4.29 16.55 -9.53
N TRP A 94 3.51 15.52 -9.25
CA TRP A 94 3.93 14.36 -8.48
C TRP A 94 3.95 13.09 -9.34
N ILE A 95 4.89 12.21 -9.04
CA ILE A 95 5.00 10.87 -9.61
C ILE A 95 4.69 9.89 -8.50
N LEU A 96 3.70 9.02 -8.70
CA LEU A 96 3.31 8.01 -7.72
C LEU A 96 3.90 6.66 -8.11
N PHE A 97 4.42 5.92 -7.14
CA PHE A 97 4.73 4.51 -7.30
C PHE A 97 3.79 3.72 -6.39
N ASP A 98 3.31 2.61 -6.92
CA ASP A 98 2.60 1.57 -6.20
C ASP A 98 1.41 2.07 -5.38
N VAL A 99 0.27 2.21 -6.04
CA VAL A 99 -0.88 2.98 -5.58
C VAL A 99 -1.87 2.13 -4.78
N LEU A 100 -1.34 1.28 -3.89
CA LEU A 100 -2.10 0.44 -2.96
C LEU A 100 -3.05 -0.55 -3.66
N LEU A 101 -3.80 -1.34 -2.88
CA LEU A 101 -4.71 -2.37 -3.41
C LEU A 101 -6.08 -1.80 -3.78
N SER A 102 -6.60 -0.88 -2.97
CA SER A 102 -7.98 -0.38 -3.12
C SER A 102 -8.02 1.10 -3.48
N THR A 103 -9.02 1.48 -4.28
CA THR A 103 -9.29 2.87 -4.68
C THR A 103 -9.40 3.78 -3.46
N GLU A 104 -10.06 3.34 -2.40
CA GLU A 104 -10.35 4.14 -1.21
C GLU A 104 -9.13 4.34 -0.33
N THR A 105 -8.28 3.32 -0.18
CA THR A 105 -7.02 3.44 0.58
C THR A 105 -6.03 4.34 -0.15
N ALA A 106 -5.93 4.22 -1.48
CA ALA A 106 -5.10 5.10 -2.31
C ALA A 106 -5.58 6.56 -2.26
N ARG A 107 -6.90 6.78 -2.32
CA ARG A 107 -7.52 8.11 -2.19
C ARG A 107 -7.21 8.75 -0.83
N ALA A 108 -7.33 7.97 0.26
CA ALA A 108 -7.00 8.45 1.60
C ALA A 108 -5.51 8.78 1.74
N ALA A 109 -4.62 7.92 1.22
CA ALA A 109 -3.18 8.16 1.22
C ALA A 109 -2.81 9.44 0.44
N TRP A 110 -3.41 9.62 -0.74
CA TRP A 110 -3.20 10.81 -1.55
C TRP A 110 -3.74 12.08 -0.89
N ALA A 111 -4.90 12.01 -0.23
CA ALA A 111 -5.45 13.13 0.52
C ALA A 111 -4.54 13.55 1.68
N LEU A 112 -4.05 12.59 2.47
CA LEU A 112 -3.09 12.84 3.55
C LEU A 112 -1.82 13.53 3.01
N PHE A 113 -1.29 13.05 1.89
CA PHE A 113 -0.14 13.70 1.27
C PHE A 113 -0.43 15.13 0.81
N GLN A 114 -1.56 15.36 0.12
CA GLN A 114 -1.95 16.67 -0.38
C GLN A 114 -2.19 17.68 0.74
N GLU A 115 -2.72 17.25 1.88
CA GLU A 115 -2.95 18.10 3.05
C GLU A 115 -1.65 18.67 3.64
N HIS A 116 -0.58 17.87 3.67
CA HIS A 116 0.65 18.23 4.37
C HIS A 116 1.78 18.71 3.47
N VAL A 117 1.94 18.13 2.27
CA VAL A 117 3.12 18.34 1.41
C VAL A 117 2.75 18.67 -0.03
N GLY A 118 1.61 18.19 -0.52
CA GLY A 118 1.38 18.09 -1.96
C GLY A 118 1.12 19.39 -2.73
N GLU A 119 0.98 20.54 -2.04
CA GLU A 119 0.85 21.88 -2.65
C GLU A 119 -0.31 22.05 -3.66
N GLY A 120 -1.26 21.11 -3.70
CA GLY A 120 -2.33 21.10 -4.70
C GLY A 120 -1.87 20.77 -6.12
N LEU A 121 -0.64 20.25 -6.29
CA LEU A 121 -0.08 19.93 -7.59
C LEU A 121 -0.60 18.57 -8.10
N PRO A 122 -0.72 18.40 -9.42
CA PRO A 122 -1.36 17.22 -10.00
C PRO A 122 -0.43 16.00 -9.98
N VAL A 123 -1.03 14.81 -10.06
CA VAL A 123 -0.31 13.61 -10.47
C VAL A 123 0.05 13.74 -11.95
N THR A 124 1.29 13.43 -12.30
CA THR A 124 1.82 13.52 -13.68
C THR A 124 2.23 12.15 -14.22
N ALA A 125 2.59 11.22 -13.34
CA ALA A 125 2.79 9.83 -13.71
C ALA A 125 2.46 8.90 -12.54
N VAL A 126 2.05 7.68 -12.88
CA VAL A 126 1.94 6.55 -11.95
C VAL A 126 2.83 5.43 -12.48
N ILE A 127 3.66 4.86 -11.62
CA ILE A 127 4.55 3.75 -11.93
C ILE A 127 4.07 2.53 -11.14
N TYR A 128 3.81 1.43 -11.85
CA TYR A 128 3.62 0.12 -11.23
C TYR A 128 4.96 -0.60 -11.20
N SER A 129 5.48 -0.89 -10.01
CA SER A 129 6.76 -1.57 -9.87
C SER A 129 6.72 -3.01 -10.39
N HIS A 130 5.59 -3.70 -10.22
CA HIS A 130 5.35 -5.06 -10.70
C HIS A 130 3.85 -5.41 -10.77
N SER A 131 3.54 -6.65 -11.15
CA SER A 131 2.20 -7.11 -11.55
C SER A 131 1.22 -7.51 -10.43
N HIS A 132 1.58 -7.38 -9.14
CA HIS A 132 0.68 -7.74 -8.04
C HIS A 132 -0.30 -6.61 -7.67
N ALA A 133 -1.52 -7.00 -7.31
CA ALA A 133 -2.68 -6.09 -7.22
C ALA A 133 -2.54 -5.00 -6.18
N ASP A 134 -1.77 -5.23 -5.12
CA ASP A 134 -1.47 -4.23 -4.10
C ASP A 134 -0.56 -3.09 -4.59
N HIS A 135 -0.06 -3.15 -5.83
CA HIS A 135 0.79 -2.11 -6.41
C HIS A 135 0.05 -1.27 -7.47
N TRP A 136 -1.08 -1.72 -7.99
CA TRP A 136 -1.81 -1.00 -9.04
C TRP A 136 -3.31 -0.86 -8.77
N GLY A 137 -3.85 -1.62 -7.83
CA GLY A 137 -5.28 -1.74 -7.59
C GLY A 137 -5.95 -0.44 -7.17
N GLY A 138 -5.26 0.44 -6.46
CA GLY A 138 -5.84 1.72 -6.04
C GLY A 138 -5.71 2.86 -7.05
N VAL A 139 -5.26 2.61 -8.29
CA VAL A 139 -4.96 3.67 -9.27
C VAL A 139 -6.10 4.64 -9.52
N ARG A 140 -7.35 4.17 -9.52
CA ARG A 140 -8.54 5.02 -9.72
C ARG A 140 -8.85 5.94 -8.54
N GLY A 141 -8.15 5.77 -7.42
CA GLY A 141 -8.22 6.65 -6.26
C GLY A 141 -7.36 7.90 -6.40
N VAL A 142 -6.42 7.92 -7.35
CA VAL A 142 -5.42 8.98 -7.49
C VAL A 142 -5.38 9.63 -8.88
N VAL A 143 -5.93 8.97 -9.90
CA VAL A 143 -5.99 9.50 -11.27
C VAL A 143 -7.33 9.20 -11.93
N ASP A 144 -7.80 10.12 -12.78
CA ASP A 144 -8.93 9.90 -13.69
C ASP A 144 -8.43 9.25 -14.98
N GLU A 145 -9.09 8.19 -15.44
CA GLU A 145 -8.76 7.51 -16.69
C GLU A 145 -8.91 8.44 -17.91
N ALA A 146 -9.79 9.45 -17.84
CA ALA A 146 -9.92 10.46 -18.89
C ALA A 146 -8.63 11.29 -19.05
N ASP A 147 -7.92 11.60 -17.97
CA ASP A 147 -6.66 12.34 -18.02
C ASP A 147 -5.51 11.48 -18.57
N VAL A 148 -5.52 10.18 -18.30
CA VAL A 148 -4.60 9.21 -18.92
C VAL A 148 -4.85 9.14 -20.43
N ARG A 149 -6.11 8.99 -20.86
CA ARG A 149 -6.48 8.97 -22.29
C ARG A 149 -6.18 10.28 -23.01
N ALA A 150 -6.18 11.40 -22.28
CA ALA A 150 -5.80 12.71 -22.79
C ALA A 150 -4.28 12.98 -22.74
N ASN A 151 -3.45 11.99 -22.37
CA ASN A 151 -2.00 12.10 -22.21
C ASN A 151 -1.55 13.17 -21.19
N LYS A 152 -2.37 13.46 -20.18
CA LYS A 152 -1.99 14.34 -19.07
C LYS A 152 -1.27 13.60 -17.96
N VAL A 153 -1.51 12.29 -17.85
CA VAL A 153 -0.89 11.40 -16.88
C VAL A 153 -0.34 10.17 -17.58
N GLU A 154 0.94 9.86 -17.40
CA GLU A 154 1.54 8.62 -17.88
C GLU A 154 1.32 7.48 -16.87
N ILE A 155 0.98 6.29 -17.35
CA ILE A 155 1.01 5.06 -16.55
C ILE A 155 2.16 4.21 -17.08
N ILE A 156 3.15 3.94 -16.22
CA ILE A 156 4.41 3.28 -16.60
C ILE A 156 4.49 1.94 -15.87
N ALA A 157 4.86 0.88 -16.58
CA ALA A 157 5.04 -0.45 -15.98
C ALA A 157 6.15 -1.23 -16.69
N PRO A 158 6.69 -2.29 -16.08
CA PRO A 158 7.66 -3.15 -16.75
C PRO A 158 7.03 -3.91 -17.92
N ARG A 159 7.88 -4.36 -18.86
CA ARG A 159 7.51 -5.33 -19.90
C ARG A 159 6.72 -6.49 -19.33
N ASP A 160 5.80 -7.00 -20.14
CA ASP A 160 4.96 -8.16 -19.82
C ASP A 160 4.01 -7.94 -18.61
N PHE A 161 3.94 -6.74 -18.02
CA PHE A 161 3.05 -6.42 -16.90
C PHE A 161 1.60 -6.86 -17.16
N MET A 162 1.01 -6.44 -18.29
CA MET A 162 -0.39 -6.79 -18.61
C MET A 162 -0.59 -8.30 -18.79
N GLN A 163 0.41 -9.01 -19.31
CA GLN A 163 0.35 -10.46 -19.46
C GLN A 163 0.32 -11.14 -18.09
N TYR A 164 1.22 -10.77 -17.18
CA TYR A 164 1.31 -11.41 -15.86
C TYR A 164 0.20 -10.99 -14.91
N THR A 165 -0.19 -9.72 -14.90
CA THR A 165 -1.33 -9.20 -14.12
C THR A 165 -2.62 -9.99 -14.39
N ILE A 166 -2.86 -10.38 -15.66
CA ILE A 166 -4.05 -11.14 -16.04
C ILE A 166 -3.83 -12.65 -15.89
N SER A 167 -2.75 -13.20 -16.45
CA SER A 167 -2.56 -14.65 -16.53
C SER A 167 -2.42 -15.33 -15.17
N GLU A 168 -1.75 -14.67 -14.21
CA GLU A 168 -1.56 -15.15 -12.84
C GLU A 168 -2.91 -15.35 -12.12
N ASN A 169 -3.85 -14.43 -12.33
CA ASN A 169 -5.11 -14.40 -11.59
C ASN A 169 -6.25 -15.22 -12.24
N VAL A 170 -6.13 -15.57 -13.52
CA VAL A 170 -7.21 -16.25 -14.26
C VAL A 170 -7.03 -17.77 -14.30
N TYR A 171 -5.88 -18.28 -14.74
CA TYR A 171 -5.73 -19.70 -15.05
C TYR A 171 -5.94 -20.63 -13.85
N ALA A 172 -5.35 -20.27 -12.70
CA ALA A 172 -5.50 -20.99 -11.43
C ALA A 172 -6.30 -20.19 -10.39
N GLY A 173 -7.05 -19.17 -10.84
CA GLY A 173 -7.66 -18.15 -9.98
C GLY A 173 -8.50 -18.71 -8.85
N ASN A 174 -9.36 -19.69 -9.12
CA ASN A 174 -10.22 -20.28 -8.07
C ASN A 174 -9.40 -20.99 -6.98
N ALA A 175 -8.39 -21.77 -7.37
CA ALA A 175 -7.53 -22.48 -6.42
C ALA A 175 -6.64 -21.51 -5.62
N MET A 176 -6.11 -20.48 -6.29
CA MET A 176 -5.31 -19.43 -5.66
C MET A 176 -6.14 -18.63 -4.65
N ASN A 177 -7.32 -18.15 -5.04
CA ASN A 177 -8.19 -17.39 -4.14
C ASN A 177 -8.63 -18.21 -2.91
N ARG A 178 -8.93 -19.51 -3.09
CA ARG A 178 -9.24 -20.36 -1.93
C ARG A 178 -8.06 -20.48 -0.98
N ARG A 179 -6.84 -20.65 -1.50
CA ARG A 179 -5.62 -20.74 -0.66
C ARG A 179 -5.24 -19.38 -0.04
N LEU A 180 -5.47 -18.30 -0.77
CA LEU A 180 -5.30 -16.91 -0.32
C LEU A 180 -6.10 -16.67 0.94
N SER A 181 -7.37 -17.13 1.00
CA SER A 181 -8.18 -16.97 2.22
C SER A 181 -7.56 -17.55 3.50
N TYR A 182 -6.76 -18.63 3.38
CA TYR A 182 -5.97 -19.17 4.50
C TYR A 182 -4.71 -18.36 4.75
N GLN A 183 -3.93 -18.06 3.70
CA GLN A 183 -2.66 -17.33 3.80
C GLN A 183 -2.86 -15.95 4.44
N TYR A 184 -3.92 -15.25 4.06
CA TYR A 184 -4.27 -13.92 4.55
C TYR A 184 -5.20 -13.96 5.76
N GLY A 185 -5.53 -15.15 6.28
CA GLY A 185 -6.38 -15.32 7.46
C GLY A 185 -7.72 -14.60 7.38
N GLN A 186 -8.33 -14.49 6.19
CA GLN A 186 -9.51 -13.62 5.94
C GLN A 186 -10.75 -13.99 6.76
N GLN A 187 -10.78 -15.18 7.35
CA GLN A 187 -11.88 -15.69 8.19
C GLN A 187 -11.55 -15.70 9.69
N LEU A 188 -10.34 -15.26 10.08
CA LEU A 188 -9.92 -15.18 11.46
C LEU A 188 -10.21 -13.79 12.02
N ASP A 189 -10.72 -13.72 13.25
CA ASP A 189 -10.84 -12.46 13.96
C ASP A 189 -9.45 -11.88 14.26
N ILE A 190 -9.32 -10.56 14.13
CA ILE A 190 -8.11 -9.86 14.55
C ILE A 190 -8.04 -9.92 16.07
N HIS A 191 -7.11 -10.70 16.59
CA HIS A 191 -7.00 -10.99 18.01
C HIS A 191 -5.66 -11.67 18.32
N PRO A 192 -5.10 -11.54 19.54
CA PRO A 192 -3.91 -12.27 19.95
C PRO A 192 -3.97 -13.80 19.81
N ASN A 193 -5.16 -14.39 19.81
CA ASN A 193 -5.40 -15.83 19.59
C ASN A 193 -5.94 -16.15 18.18
N GLY A 194 -5.93 -15.16 17.28
CA GLY A 194 -6.51 -15.22 15.93
C GLY A 194 -5.53 -14.68 14.89
N PHE A 195 -6.00 -13.78 14.03
CA PHE A 195 -5.15 -13.10 13.05
C PHE A 195 -4.30 -12.02 13.71
N ALA A 196 -2.99 -12.20 13.70
CA ALA A 196 -1.99 -11.35 14.36
C ALA A 196 -1.10 -10.58 13.37
N GLY A 197 -1.55 -10.47 12.11
CA GLY A 197 -0.79 -9.88 11.02
C GLY A 197 -0.16 -10.93 10.10
N GLN A 198 0.44 -10.45 9.01
CA GLN A 198 0.97 -11.29 7.92
C GLN A 198 2.44 -11.02 7.59
N GLY A 199 3.17 -10.38 8.51
CA GLY A 199 4.58 -10.04 8.36
C GLY A 199 4.81 -8.82 7.49
N LEU A 200 4.48 -8.90 6.19
CA LEU A 200 4.73 -7.84 5.20
C LEU A 200 4.03 -6.52 5.53
N GLY A 201 2.81 -6.63 6.08
CA GLY A 201 1.99 -5.55 6.57
C GLY A 201 0.96 -6.14 7.54
N HIS A 202 -0.06 -5.37 7.92
CA HIS A 202 -1.10 -5.88 8.82
C HIS A 202 -2.09 -6.79 8.13
N ARG A 203 -2.72 -6.34 7.04
CA ARG A 203 -3.68 -7.10 6.23
C ARG A 203 -3.75 -6.51 4.82
N VAL A 204 -4.53 -7.12 3.94
CA VAL A 204 -4.99 -6.49 2.69
C VAL A 204 -6.26 -5.67 2.94
N SER A 205 -6.44 -4.59 2.20
CA SER A 205 -7.69 -3.80 2.23
C SER A 205 -8.88 -4.55 1.59
N PHE A 206 -10.09 -4.13 1.97
CA PHE A 206 -11.38 -4.67 1.54
C PHE A 206 -12.19 -3.62 0.77
N GLY A 207 -11.51 -2.86 -0.10
CA GLY A 207 -12.13 -1.86 -0.98
C GLY A 207 -12.24 -2.36 -2.42
N SER A 208 -12.32 -1.40 -3.35
CA SER A 208 -12.49 -1.68 -4.77
C SER A 208 -11.16 -1.56 -5.52
N PRO A 209 -10.56 -2.67 -5.99
CA PRO A 209 -9.40 -2.61 -6.87
C PRO A 209 -9.82 -2.22 -8.30
N GLY A 210 -8.94 -1.53 -9.00
CA GLY A 210 -9.08 -1.11 -10.39
C GLY A 210 -7.74 -1.12 -11.11
N LEU A 211 -7.79 -1.28 -12.43
CA LEU A 211 -6.61 -1.27 -13.28
C LEU A 211 -6.82 -0.24 -14.39
N ILE A 212 -5.79 0.56 -14.64
CA ILE A 212 -5.63 1.36 -15.86
C ILE A 212 -4.39 0.81 -16.56
N ALA A 213 -4.52 0.45 -17.84
CA ALA A 213 -3.43 -0.14 -18.61
C ALA A 213 -2.25 0.84 -18.73
N PRO A 214 -0.99 0.36 -18.70
CA PRO A 214 0.18 1.18 -18.93
C PRO A 214 0.11 1.89 -20.29
N THR A 215 0.38 3.19 -20.29
CA THR A 215 0.60 3.98 -21.52
C THR A 215 2.03 3.86 -22.01
N LYS A 216 2.94 3.39 -21.15
CA LYS A 216 4.37 3.27 -21.40
C LYS A 216 4.92 2.02 -20.72
N VAL A 217 5.82 1.35 -21.42
CA VAL A 217 6.41 0.09 -20.98
C VAL A 217 7.92 0.26 -20.92
N VAL A 218 8.54 -0.19 -19.84
CA VAL A 218 9.99 -0.32 -19.72
C VAL A 218 10.39 -1.68 -20.30
N GLU A 219 11.04 -1.68 -21.45
CA GLU A 219 11.35 -2.88 -22.26
C GLU A 219 12.73 -3.46 -21.92
N ASP A 220 13.71 -2.58 -21.70
CA ASP A 220 15.10 -2.94 -21.44
C ASP A 220 15.43 -2.88 -19.94
N ALA A 221 16.58 -3.47 -19.57
CA ALA A 221 17.05 -3.44 -18.18
C ALA A 221 17.30 -2.01 -17.67
N ILE A 222 17.62 -1.09 -18.58
CA ILE A 222 17.79 0.34 -18.34
C ILE A 222 17.25 1.06 -19.57
N GLU A 223 16.31 1.99 -19.38
CA GLU A 223 15.67 2.74 -20.45
C GLU A 223 15.52 4.21 -20.05
N GLU A 224 15.73 5.13 -21.00
CA GLU A 224 15.61 6.57 -20.81
C GLU A 224 14.52 7.12 -21.72
N PHE A 225 13.76 8.10 -21.23
CA PHE A 225 12.60 8.68 -21.92
C PHE A 225 12.63 10.21 -21.98
#